data_AF-A0AA50Q3U3-F1
#
_entry.id   AF-A0AA50Q3U3-F1
#
_cell.length_a   1.000
_cell.length_b   1.000
_cell.length_c   1.000
_cell.angle_alpha   90.00
_cell.angle_beta   90.00
_cell.angle_gamma   90.00
#
_symmetry.space_group_name_H-M   'P 1'
#
loop_
_entity.id
_entity.type
_entity.pdbx_description
1 polymer ?
#
loop_
_entity_poly.entity_id
_entity_poly.type
_entity_poly.pdbx_seq_one_letter_code
_entity_poly.pdbx_strand_id
1 'polypeptide(L)'
;MASSIAIYLYFTKKESIGSIFTMLKNYAYQQTLSELKEKLEKLSDYNAKDSIHHEQIINIVNDIVGQMNGNDHLKVHFKVIITRFERMISERDRLTEPLKRSLVAEFRERLRHLNVENFDEIVGK
;
A
#
# COMPACT_ATOMS: atom_id res chain seq x y z
N MET A 1 -32.20 -13.44 -33.07
CA MET A 1 -32.46 -12.02 -32.72
C MET A 1 -31.95 -11.67 -31.32
N ALA A 2 -32.24 -12.47 -30.27
CA ALA A 2 -31.72 -12.24 -28.93
C ALA A 2 -30.18 -12.21 -28.84
N SER A 3 -29.48 -13.11 -29.56
CA SER A 3 -28.00 -13.16 -29.58
C SER A 3 -27.37 -11.92 -30.21
N SER A 4 -28.02 -11.34 -31.23
CA SER A 4 -27.54 -10.13 -31.93
C SER A 4 -27.67 -8.88 -31.05
N ILE A 5 -28.75 -8.80 -30.27
CA ILE A 5 -28.97 -7.72 -29.29
C ILE A 5 -27.99 -7.84 -28.12
N ALA A 6 -27.71 -9.06 -27.65
CA ALA A 6 -26.74 -9.31 -26.59
C ALA A 6 -25.30 -8.97 -27.01
N ILE A 7 -24.89 -9.36 -28.23
CA ILE A 7 -23.57 -9.00 -28.79
C ILE A 7 -23.47 -7.48 -28.95
N TYR A 8 -24.49 -6.82 -29.47
CA TYR A 8 -24.51 -5.37 -29.61
C TYR A 8 -24.35 -4.68 -28.25
N LEU A 9 -25.17 -5.05 -27.24
CA LEU A 9 -25.08 -4.55 -25.87
C LEU A 9 -23.70 -4.77 -25.25
N TYR A 10 -23.10 -5.94 -25.46
CA TYR A 10 -21.74 -6.22 -24.99
C TYR A 10 -20.74 -5.24 -25.60
N PHE A 11 -20.77 -5.03 -26.92
CA PHE A 11 -19.86 -4.06 -27.56
C PHE A 11 -20.14 -2.60 -27.19
N THR A 12 -21.39 -2.21 -26.91
CA THR A 12 -21.72 -0.84 -26.48
C THR A 12 -21.43 -0.58 -25.00
N LYS A 13 -21.52 -1.61 -24.15
CA LYS A 13 -21.38 -1.48 -22.68
C LYS A 13 -20.05 -1.99 -22.14
N LYS A 14 -19.25 -2.73 -22.93
CA LYS A 14 -17.93 -3.27 -22.49
C LYS A 14 -17.00 -2.19 -21.95
N GLU A 15 -17.03 -1.00 -22.53
CA GLU A 15 -16.18 0.12 -22.11
C GLU A 15 -16.66 0.69 -20.78
N SER A 16 -17.98 0.83 -20.58
CA SER A 16 -18.55 1.24 -19.29
C SER A 16 -18.33 0.20 -18.19
N ILE A 17 -18.38 -1.09 -18.53
CA ILE A 17 -18.09 -2.16 -17.57
C ILE A 17 -16.61 -2.14 -17.19
N GLY A 18 -15.72 -2.02 -18.19
CA GLY A 18 -14.27 -1.91 -17.97
C GLY A 18 -13.86 -0.68 -17.16
N SER A 19 -14.52 0.46 -17.38
CA SER A 19 -14.25 1.69 -16.62
C SER A 19 -14.65 1.57 -15.16
N ILE A 20 -15.80 0.94 -14.85
CA ILE A 20 -16.23 0.66 -13.47
C ILE A 20 -15.22 -0.26 -12.77
N PHE A 21 -14.77 -1.34 -13.42
CA PHE A 21 -13.75 -2.22 -12.84
C PHE A 21 -12.43 -1.48 -12.58
N THR A 22 -12.03 -0.59 -13.49
CA THR A 22 -10.82 0.24 -13.33
C THR A 22 -10.98 1.22 -12.16
N MET A 23 -12.12 1.89 -12.06
CA MET A 23 -12.44 2.77 -10.93
C MET A 23 -12.43 2.03 -9.60
N LEU A 24 -13.04 0.84 -9.54
CA LEU A 24 -13.05 0.01 -8.33
C LEU A 24 -11.64 -0.44 -7.94
N LYS A 25 -10.82 -0.82 -8.92
CA LYS A 25 -9.41 -1.18 -8.69
C LYS A 25 -8.63 0.01 -8.13
N ASN A 26 -8.80 1.19 -8.72
CA ASN A 26 -8.14 2.42 -8.27
C ASN A 26 -8.59 2.84 -6.87
N TYR A 27 -9.89 2.72 -6.58
CA TYR A 27 -10.44 2.98 -5.26
C TYR A 27 -9.89 2.00 -4.20
N ALA A 28 -9.91 0.70 -4.48
CA ALA A 28 -9.33 -0.31 -3.58
C ALA A 28 -7.84 -0.07 -3.34
N TYR A 29 -7.13 0.39 -4.36
CA TYR A 29 -5.73 0.79 -4.26
C TYR A 29 -5.54 2.02 -3.35
N GLN A 30 -6.31 3.09 -3.57
CA GLN A 30 -6.29 4.29 -2.72
C GLN A 30 -6.64 3.96 -1.26
N GLN A 31 -7.64 3.11 -1.04
CA GLN A 31 -8.02 2.64 0.28
C GLN A 31 -6.83 1.95 0.98
N THR A 32 -6.12 1.07 0.25
CA THR A 32 -4.92 0.39 0.77
C THR A 32 -3.83 1.40 1.15
N LEU A 33 -3.60 2.43 0.32
CA LEU A 33 -2.61 3.47 0.64
C LEU A 33 -3.00 4.30 1.87
N SER A 34 -4.29 4.58 2.04
CA SER A 34 -4.80 5.27 3.23
C SER A 34 -4.55 4.45 4.49
N GLU A 35 -4.87 3.15 4.46
CA GLU A 35 -4.62 2.24 5.58
C GLU A 35 -3.13 2.12 5.91
N LEU A 36 -2.27 1.98 4.89
CA LEU A 36 -0.82 1.94 5.07
C LEU A 36 -0.30 3.23 5.71
N LYS A 37 -0.85 4.38 5.32
CA LYS A 37 -0.51 5.67 5.93
C LYS A 37 -0.93 5.73 7.40
N GLU A 38 -2.14 5.29 7.74
CA GLU A 38 -2.61 5.25 9.12
C GLU A 38 -1.74 4.33 10.01
N LYS A 39 -1.39 3.14 9.51
CA LYS A 39 -0.50 2.22 10.21
C LYS A 39 0.89 2.80 10.38
N LEU A 40 1.38 3.54 9.39
CA LEU A 40 2.66 4.22 9.46
C LEU A 40 2.68 5.34 10.51
N GLU A 41 1.60 6.11 10.63
CA GLU A 41 1.49 7.13 11.67
C GLU A 41 1.43 6.47 13.06
N LYS A 42 0.64 5.40 13.23
CA LYS A 42 0.65 4.59 14.47
C LYS A 42 2.05 4.04 14.79
N LEU A 43 2.77 3.54 13.79
CA LEU A 43 4.16 3.06 13.96
C LEU A 43 5.07 4.18 14.48
N SER A 44 4.81 5.43 14.08
CA SER A 44 5.60 6.57 14.49
C SER A 44 5.41 6.93 15.97
N ASP A 45 4.22 6.68 16.52
CA ASP A 45 3.84 6.95 17.92
C ASP A 45 4.55 6.02 18.91
N TYR A 46 4.89 4.79 18.49
CA TYR A 46 5.60 3.83 19.34
C TYR A 46 7.09 4.15 19.44
N ASN A 47 7.66 4.04 20.64
CA ASN A 47 9.08 4.29 20.90
C ASN A 47 9.85 2.96 21.00
N ALA A 48 10.82 2.74 20.11
CA ALA A 48 11.63 1.52 20.09
C ALA A 48 12.64 1.42 21.26
N LYS A 49 12.67 2.38 22.18
CA LYS A 49 13.41 2.27 23.46
C LYS A 49 12.59 1.58 24.55
N ASP A 50 11.28 1.50 24.40
CA ASP A 50 10.39 0.84 25.35
C ASP A 50 10.16 -0.61 24.90
N SER A 51 10.55 -1.56 25.76
CA SER A 51 10.39 -2.98 25.50
C SER A 51 8.93 -3.42 25.30
N ILE A 52 7.97 -2.69 25.88
CA ILE A 52 6.53 -2.95 25.68
C ILE A 52 6.14 -2.56 24.25
N HIS A 53 6.73 -1.48 23.74
CA HIS A 53 6.48 -0.98 22.39
C HIS A 53 7.14 -1.79 21.29
N HIS A 54 8.20 -2.56 21.59
CA HIS A 54 8.86 -3.42 20.62
C HIS A 54 7.90 -4.39 19.93
N GLU A 55 7.03 -5.08 20.68
CA GLU A 55 6.08 -6.03 20.06
C GLU A 55 5.06 -5.32 19.18
N GLN A 56 4.57 -4.16 19.61
CA GLN A 56 3.57 -3.39 18.86
C GLN A 56 4.15 -2.87 17.55
N ILE A 57 5.40 -2.37 17.59
CA ILE A 57 6.16 -1.98 16.40
C ILE A 57 6.25 -3.15 15.42
N ILE A 58 6.65 -4.33 15.89
CA ILE A 58 6.83 -5.49 15.03
C ILE A 58 5.50 -5.98 14.45
N ASN A 59 4.42 -5.96 15.23
CA ASN A 59 3.10 -6.36 14.75
C ASN A 59 2.59 -5.43 13.65
N ILE A 60 2.73 -4.12 13.83
CA ILE A 60 2.34 -3.14 12.81
C ILE A 60 3.18 -3.29 11.55
N VAL A 61 4.47 -3.53 11.69
CA VAL A 61 5.37 -3.70 10.55
C VAL A 61 5.06 -4.99 9.79
N ASN A 62 4.76 -6.08 10.47
CA ASN A 62 4.32 -7.32 9.83
C ASN A 62 3.03 -7.13 9.03
N ASP A 63 2.07 -6.40 9.58
CA ASP A 63 0.82 -6.09 8.91
C ASP A 63 1.04 -5.21 7.67
N ILE A 64 1.86 -4.15 7.79
CA ILE A 64 2.30 -3.31 6.67
C ILE A 64 2.95 -4.16 5.57
N VAL A 65 3.90 -5.03 5.92
CA VAL A 65 4.59 -5.93 4.97
C VAL A 65 3.60 -6.91 4.33
N GLY A 66 2.67 -7.47 5.10
CA GLY A 66 1.62 -8.37 4.62
C GLY A 66 0.73 -7.70 3.57
N GLN A 67 0.27 -6.47 3.84
CA GLN A 67 -0.54 -5.70 2.89
C GLN A 67 0.23 -5.35 1.61
N MET A 68 1.50 -4.96 1.72
CA MET A 68 2.32 -4.68 0.54
C MET A 68 2.62 -5.94 -0.28
N ASN A 69 2.87 -7.09 0.36
CA ASN A 69 3.12 -8.36 -0.33
C ASN A 69 1.85 -8.96 -0.94
N GLY A 70 0.67 -8.70 -0.35
CA GLY A 70 -0.62 -9.16 -0.87
C GLY A 70 -1.14 -8.39 -2.09
N ASN A 71 -0.47 -7.30 -2.47
CA ASN A 71 -0.80 -6.49 -3.63
C ASN A 71 0.41 -6.41 -4.57
N ASP A 72 0.35 -7.09 -5.72
CA ASP A 72 1.49 -7.17 -6.66
C ASP A 72 2.00 -5.80 -7.11
N HIS A 73 1.12 -4.81 -7.25
CA HIS A 73 1.50 -3.45 -7.61
C HIS A 73 2.34 -2.82 -6.49
N LEU A 74 1.86 -2.88 -5.24
CA LEU A 74 2.60 -2.37 -4.09
C LEU A 74 3.91 -3.13 -3.88
N LYS A 75 3.91 -4.45 -4.05
CA LYS A 75 5.10 -5.29 -3.89
C LYS A 75 6.24 -4.86 -4.78
N VAL A 76 5.96 -4.54 -6.05
CA VAL A 76 6.96 -4.07 -7.01
C VAL A 76 7.48 -2.68 -6.60
N HIS A 77 6.59 -1.73 -6.32
CA HIS A 77 6.96 -0.36 -5.94
C HIS A 77 7.74 -0.28 -4.61
N PHE A 78 7.39 -1.13 -3.65
CA PHE A 78 7.92 -1.11 -2.29
C PHE A 78 8.94 -2.20 -1.99
N LYS A 79 9.43 -2.94 -3.00
CA LYS A 79 10.37 -4.07 -2.81
C LYS A 79 11.53 -3.76 -1.87
N VAL A 80 12.18 -2.61 -2.05
CA VAL A 80 13.33 -2.19 -1.23
C VAL A 80 12.93 -1.94 0.23
N ILE A 81 11.81 -1.26 0.47
CA ILE A 81 11.37 -0.95 1.84
C ILE A 81 10.81 -2.19 2.53
N ILE A 82 10.14 -3.09 1.80
CA ILE A 82 9.69 -4.41 2.28
C ILE A 82 10.88 -5.18 2.85
N THR A 83 11.97 -5.34 2.07
CA THR A 83 13.16 -6.07 2.54
C THR A 83 13.77 -5.44 3.80
N ARG A 84 13.74 -4.12 3.93
CA ARG A 84 14.25 -3.43 5.12
C ARG A 84 13.34 -3.61 6.34
N PHE A 85 12.03 -3.60 6.15
CA PHE A 85 11.07 -3.93 7.20
C PHE A 85 11.18 -5.40 7.63
N GLU A 86 11.30 -6.34 6.69
CA GLU A 86 11.53 -7.76 6.96
C GLU A 86 12.83 -7.99 7.74
N ARG A 87 13.89 -7.24 7.40
CA ARG A 87 15.13 -7.25 8.18
C ARG A 87 14.94 -6.73 9.60
N MET A 88 14.19 -5.64 9.76
CA MET A 88 13.85 -5.09 11.08
C MET A 88 13.01 -6.08 11.91
N ILE A 89 12.11 -6.84 11.28
CA ILE A 89 11.33 -7.89 11.93
C ILE A 89 12.21 -9.08 12.36
N SER A 90 13.13 -9.49 11.48
CA SER A 90 14.01 -10.65 11.70
C SER A 90 15.10 -10.36 12.72
N GLU A 91 15.61 -9.14 12.74
CA GLU A 91 16.67 -8.67 13.64
C GLU A 91 16.08 -7.85 14.80
N ARG A 92 15.13 -8.41 15.56
CA ARG A 92 14.39 -7.69 16.64
C ARG A 92 15.32 -7.00 17.64
N ASP A 93 16.44 -7.62 18.00
CA ASP A 93 17.42 -7.06 18.94
C ASP A 93 18.15 -5.82 18.41
N ARG A 94 18.07 -5.57 17.11
CA ARG A 94 18.66 -4.40 16.43
C ARG A 94 17.63 -3.31 16.14
N LEU A 95 16.39 -3.50 16.58
CA LEU A 95 15.36 -2.47 16.49
C LEU A 95 15.71 -1.31 17.42
N THR A 96 16.25 -0.25 16.81
CA THR A 96 16.57 1.01 17.48
C THR A 96 15.65 2.12 17.01
N GLU A 97 15.42 3.11 17.86
CA GLU A 97 14.59 4.27 17.53
C GLU A 97 15.09 5.04 16.29
N PRO A 98 16.41 5.26 16.08
CA PRO A 98 16.91 5.86 14.85
C PRO A 98 16.58 5.04 13.59
N LEU A 99 16.70 3.71 13.66
CA LEU A 99 16.37 2.82 12.55
C LEU A 99 14.88 2.90 12.22
N LYS A 100 14.01 2.80 13.22
CA LYS A 100 12.56 2.95 13.08
C LYS A 100 12.21 4.28 12.41
N ARG A 101 12.72 5.40 12.95
CA ARG A 101 12.43 6.74 12.42
C ARG A 101 12.89 6.93 10.98
N SER A 102 14.05 6.38 10.62
CA SER A 102 14.54 6.40 9.23
C SER A 102 13.61 5.65 8.29
N LEU A 103 13.18 4.44 8.66
CA LEU A 103 12.26 3.64 7.85
C LEU A 103 10.88 4.28 7.73
N VAL A 104 10.36 4.85 8.82
CA VAL A 104 9.09 5.59 8.83
C VAL A 104 9.15 6.77 7.86
N ALA A 105 10.20 7.58 7.93
CA ALA A 105 10.36 8.75 7.05
C ALA A 105 10.46 8.35 5.58
N GLU A 106 11.27 7.33 5.26
CA GLU A 106 11.41 6.84 3.91
C GLU A 106 10.10 6.26 3.36
N PHE A 107 9.41 5.44 4.14
CA PHE A 107 8.13 4.87 3.71
C PHE A 107 7.07 5.96 3.50
N ARG A 108 7.04 6.98 4.38
CA ARG A 108 6.15 8.15 4.23
C ARG A 108 6.44 8.90 2.93
N GLU A 109 7.70 9.07 2.57
CA GLU A 109 8.09 9.72 1.32
C GLU A 109 7.67 8.91 0.09
N ARG A 110 7.93 7.61 0.10
CA ARG A 110 7.52 6.71 -1.00
C ARG A 110 6.00 6.66 -1.16
N LEU A 111 5.24 6.63 -0.07
CA LEU A 111 3.78 6.75 -0.11
C LEU A 111 3.31 8.09 -0.69
N ARG A 112 4.03 9.19 -0.44
CA ARG A 112 3.71 10.51 -1.00
C ARG A 112 3.92 10.54 -2.51
N HIS A 113 5.07 10.07 -3.00
CA HIS A 113 5.36 10.02 -4.43
C HIS A 113 4.34 9.17 -5.19
N LEU A 114 4.03 8.01 -4.65
CA LEU A 114 3.09 7.08 -5.28
C LEU A 114 1.64 7.61 -5.27
N ASN A 115 1.24 8.36 -4.24
CA ASN A 115 -0.04 9.08 -4.27
C ASN A 115 -0.09 10.15 -5.38
N VAL A 116 1.03 10.86 -5.66
CA VAL A 116 1.11 11.87 -6.72
C VAL A 116 1.03 11.21 -8.11
N GLU A 117 1.79 10.14 -8.33
CA GLU A 117 1.77 9.38 -9.60
C GLU A 117 0.37 8.84 -9.93
N ASN A 118 -0.35 8.31 -8.93
CA ASN A 118 -1.72 7.85 -9.14
C ASN A 118 -2.72 8.99 -9.34
N PHE A 119 -2.48 10.17 -8.75
CA PHE A 119 -3.34 11.32 -8.96
C PHE A 119 -3.24 11.81 -10.41
N ASP A 120 -2.04 11.82 -11.00
CA ASP A 120 -1.82 12.17 -12.41
C ASP A 120 -2.49 11.16 -13.36
N GLU A 121 -2.47 9.86 -13.02
CA GLU A 121 -3.11 8.80 -13.80
C GLU A 121 -4.64 8.86 -13.74
N ILE A 122 -5.21 9.34 -12.63
CA ILE A 122 -6.66 9.50 -12.41
C ILE A 122 -7.19 10.82 -12.99
N VAL A 123 -6.43 11.90 -12.88
CA VAL A 123 -6.87 13.24 -13.34
C VAL A 123 -6.81 13.34 -14.86
N GLY A 124 -5.92 12.59 -15.51
CA GLY A 124 -5.82 12.57 -16.97
C GLY A 124 -5.33 13.90 -17.54
N LYS A 125 -4.31 13.84 -18.37
CA LYS A 125 -4.22 14.77 -19.48
C LYS A 125 -5.00 14.22 -20.66
#